data_AF-A0AAD4M301-F1
#
_entry.id   AF-A0AAD4M301-F1
#
_cell.length_a   1.000
_cell.length_b   1.000
_cell.length_c   1.000
_cell.angle_alpha   90.00
_cell.angle_beta   90.00
_cell.angle_gamma   90.00
#
_symmetry.space_group_name_H-M   'P 1'
#
loop_
_entity.id
_entity.type
_entity.pdbx_description
1 polymer ?
#
loop_
_entity_poly.entity_id
_entity_poly.type
_entity_poly.pdbx_seq_one_letter_code
_entity_poly.pdbx_strand_id
1 'polypeptide(L)'
;LDPGSSDTSETSIIQAKLNRRLGPEYVSQRPAPGGGPKLTYVEGWKIIGLANEVFGYNGWCSTVTKIETDFIDIDPESRKCSVGVTAVVKITLKDGTYHEDIGYGSGENIRSKGAALDKAKKEAVTDGVKRALRNFGNLLGLCLYEKLFTQEIVKIK
;
A
#
# COMPACT_ATOMS: atom_id res chain seq x y z
N LEU A 1 40.55 1.18 -5.62
CA LEU A 1 39.12 1.52 -5.58
C LEU A 1 38.57 0.82 -4.36
N ASP A 2 38.32 1.58 -3.29
CA ASP A 2 37.91 1.03 -2.00
C ASP A 2 36.40 0.76 -2.03
N PRO A 3 35.96 -0.52 -2.03
CA PRO A 3 34.55 -0.89 -2.19
C PRO A 3 33.65 -0.46 -1.02
N GLY A 4 34.21 -0.03 0.12
CA GLY A 4 33.44 0.39 1.31
C GLY A 4 32.93 1.83 1.30
N SER A 5 33.47 2.69 0.43
CA SER A 5 33.18 4.14 0.47
C SER A 5 31.90 4.55 -0.26
N SER A 6 31.45 3.80 -1.28
CA SER A 6 30.24 4.14 -2.06
C SER A 6 28.94 3.72 -1.38
N ASP A 7 28.97 2.62 -0.63
CA ASP A 7 27.77 1.99 -0.05
C ASP A 7 27.18 2.84 1.08
N THR A 8 28.04 3.42 1.94
CA THR A 8 27.63 4.31 3.03
C THR A 8 26.95 5.59 2.51
N SER A 9 27.36 6.06 1.33
CA SER A 9 26.78 7.25 0.69
C SER A 9 25.37 6.96 0.14
N GLU A 10 25.19 5.82 -0.52
CA GLU A 10 23.88 5.42 -1.07
C GLU A 10 22.85 5.20 0.04
N THR A 11 23.20 4.45 1.10
CA THR A 11 22.30 4.22 2.24
C THR A 11 21.88 5.53 2.90
N SER A 12 22.81 6.48 3.06
CA SER A 12 22.50 7.80 3.63
C SER A 12 21.54 8.61 2.77
N ILE A 13 21.67 8.55 1.44
CA ILE A 13 20.75 9.20 0.49
C ILE A 13 19.36 8.57 0.55
N ILE A 14 19.28 7.22 0.55
CA ILE A 14 18.01 6.49 0.68
C ILE A 14 17.34 6.85 2.01
N GLN A 15 18.08 6.83 3.12
CA GLN A 15 17.56 7.19 4.43
C GLN A 15 17.02 8.63 4.46
N ALA A 16 17.74 9.57 3.85
CA ALA A 16 17.30 10.97 3.76
C ALA A 16 16.01 11.11 2.93
N LYS A 17 15.84 10.35 1.85
CA LYS A 17 14.58 10.31 1.08
C LYS A 17 13.45 9.73 1.93
N LEU A 18 13.66 8.59 2.59
CA LEU A 18 12.65 7.88 3.39
C LEU A 18 12.14 8.72 4.57
N ASN A 19 12.98 9.60 5.12
CA ASN A 19 12.60 10.50 6.22
C ASN A 19 11.62 11.61 5.81
N ARG A 20 11.55 11.95 4.51
CA ARG A 20 10.60 12.96 4.00
C ARG A 20 9.17 12.49 4.20
N ARG A 21 8.23 13.42 4.40
CA ARG A 21 6.79 13.13 4.44
C ARG A 21 6.18 13.33 3.06
N LEU A 22 5.03 12.69 2.80
CA LEU A 22 4.28 12.87 1.56
C LEU A 22 3.79 14.31 1.40
N GLY A 23 3.92 14.87 0.20
CA GLY A 23 3.27 16.12 -0.18
C GLY A 23 1.75 15.94 -0.43
N PRO A 24 0.95 17.03 -0.42
CA PRO A 24 -0.49 16.97 -0.63
C PRO A 24 -0.87 16.34 -1.98
N GLU A 25 -0.03 16.47 -3.01
CA GLU A 25 -0.21 15.88 -4.34
C GLU A 25 -0.23 14.35 -4.34
N TYR A 26 0.32 13.71 -3.30
CA TYR A 26 0.31 12.25 -3.13
C TYR A 26 -0.86 11.75 -2.31
N VAL A 27 -1.54 12.63 -1.58
CA VAL A 27 -2.55 12.29 -0.60
C VAL A 27 -3.94 12.35 -1.22
N SER A 28 -4.79 11.40 -0.86
CA SER A 28 -6.18 11.32 -1.29
C SER A 28 -7.08 10.98 -0.11
N GLN A 29 -8.36 11.34 -0.20
CA GLN A 29 -9.36 11.05 0.83
C GLN A 29 -10.52 10.25 0.25
N ARG A 30 -10.98 9.26 1.00
CA ARG A 30 -12.23 8.53 0.73
C ARG A 30 -13.18 8.60 1.94
N PRO A 31 -14.50 8.51 1.75
CA PRO A 31 -15.42 8.34 2.86
C PRO A 31 -15.04 7.11 3.70
N ALA A 32 -15.15 7.21 5.03
CA ALA A 32 -15.04 6.01 5.87
C ALA A 32 -16.32 5.17 5.76
N PRO A 33 -16.20 3.83 5.90
CA PRO A 33 -17.36 2.98 6.18
C PRO A 33 -18.16 3.52 7.37
N GLY A 34 -19.49 3.49 7.27
CA GLY A 34 -20.37 3.92 8.36
C GLY A 34 -20.45 5.43 8.62
N GLY A 35 -19.98 6.28 7.69
CA GLY A 35 -20.14 7.74 7.79
C GLY A 35 -19.16 8.43 8.75
N GLY A 36 -18.10 7.74 9.17
CA GLY A 36 -17.03 8.32 9.98
C GLY A 36 -16.16 9.35 9.23
N PRO A 37 -15.13 9.91 9.89
CA PRO A 37 -14.18 10.82 9.27
C PRO A 37 -13.55 10.22 8.01
N LYS A 38 -13.34 11.03 6.97
CA LYS A 38 -12.69 10.58 5.74
C LYS A 38 -11.35 9.90 6.04
N LEU A 39 -11.09 8.80 5.35
CA LEU A 39 -9.82 8.08 5.43
C LEU A 39 -8.83 8.68 4.45
N THR A 40 -7.67 9.08 4.97
CA THR A 40 -6.55 9.60 4.18
C THR A 40 -5.68 8.44 3.72
N TYR A 41 -5.35 8.38 2.43
CA TYR A 41 -4.56 7.30 1.83
C TYR A 41 -3.70 7.81 0.67
N VAL A 42 -2.74 6.99 0.24
CA VAL A 42 -1.98 7.16 -1.01
C VAL A 42 -2.41 6.10 -2.01
N GLU A 43 -2.58 6.49 -3.28
CA GLU A 43 -2.94 5.58 -4.36
C GLU A 43 -1.81 4.59 -4.67
N GLY A 44 -2.14 3.37 -5.09
CA GLY A 44 -1.16 2.31 -5.32
C GLY A 44 -0.11 2.68 -6.38
N TRP A 45 -0.52 3.33 -7.48
CA TRP A 45 0.42 3.73 -8.53
C TRP A 45 1.44 4.78 -8.04
N LYS A 46 1.02 5.69 -7.15
CA LYS A 46 1.90 6.70 -6.56
C LYS A 46 2.94 6.08 -5.64
N ILE A 47 2.54 5.10 -4.81
CA ILE A 47 3.49 4.43 -3.92
C ILE A 47 4.53 3.61 -4.69
N ILE A 48 4.11 2.98 -5.79
CA ILE A 48 5.01 2.25 -6.69
C ILE A 48 6.00 3.22 -7.35
N GLY A 49 5.51 4.39 -7.80
CA GLY A 49 6.37 5.45 -8.33
C GLY A 49 7.42 5.93 -7.32
N LEU A 50 7.00 6.19 -6.08
CA LEU A 50 7.90 6.59 -5.00
C LEU A 50 8.92 5.49 -4.65
N ALA A 51 8.50 4.22 -4.60
CA ALA A 51 9.43 3.10 -4.38
C ALA A 51 10.49 3.02 -5.50
N ASN A 52 10.09 3.22 -6.76
CA ASN A 52 11.03 3.29 -7.89
C ASN A 52 11.98 4.49 -7.80
N GLU A 53 11.53 5.64 -7.29
CA GLU A 53 12.39 6.82 -7.10
C GLU A 53 13.39 6.64 -5.94
N VAL A 54 12.96 5.97 -4.87
CA VAL A 54 13.77 5.76 -3.67
C VAL A 54 14.80 4.67 -3.90
N PHE A 55 14.36 3.50 -4.37
CA PHE A 55 15.20 2.30 -4.48
C PHE A 55 15.73 2.03 -5.89
N GLY A 56 15.17 2.68 -6.92
CA GLY A 56 15.41 2.31 -8.31
C GLY A 56 14.52 1.16 -8.76
N TYR A 57 14.22 1.07 -10.07
CA TYR A 57 13.32 0.05 -10.62
C TYR A 57 13.77 -1.40 -10.36
N ASN A 58 15.07 -1.61 -10.14
CA ASN A 58 15.70 -2.90 -9.85
C ASN A 58 16.13 -3.03 -8.37
N GLY A 59 15.88 -2.03 -7.54
CA GLY A 59 16.31 -2.02 -6.14
C GLY A 59 15.31 -2.62 -5.16
N TRP A 60 14.10 -2.95 -5.63
CA TRP A 60 13.06 -3.58 -4.84
C TRP A 60 12.23 -4.54 -5.70
N CYS A 61 11.61 -5.53 -5.06
CA CYS A 61 10.61 -6.39 -5.68
C CYS A 61 9.45 -6.65 -4.72
N SER A 62 8.31 -7.06 -5.27
CA SER A 62 7.14 -7.47 -4.53
C SER A 62 6.82 -8.94 -4.82
N THR A 63 6.52 -9.71 -3.78
CA THR A 63 6.11 -11.11 -3.87
C THR A 63 4.80 -11.30 -3.12
N VAL A 64 3.80 -11.88 -3.79
CA VAL A 64 2.58 -12.35 -3.12
C VAL A 64 2.88 -13.72 -2.51
N THR A 65 3.01 -13.79 -1.18
CA THR A 65 3.39 -15.02 -0.47
C THR A 65 2.17 -15.88 -0.15
N LYS A 66 1.00 -15.25 0.04
CA LYS A 66 -0.29 -15.94 0.21
C LYS A 66 -1.41 -15.09 -0.35
N ILE A 67 -2.44 -15.74 -0.89
CA ILE A 67 -3.74 -15.11 -1.19
C ILE A 67 -4.85 -16.07 -0.79
N GLU A 68 -5.80 -15.60 0.01
CA GLU A 68 -6.89 -16.39 0.58
C GLU A 68 -8.21 -15.67 0.36
N THR A 69 -9.22 -16.44 -0.06
CA THR A 69 -10.60 -15.92 -0.14
C THR A 69 -11.28 -16.26 1.17
N ASP A 70 -11.46 -15.25 2.02
CA ASP A 70 -11.93 -15.44 3.39
C ASP A 70 -13.43 -15.79 3.41
N PHE A 71 -14.20 -15.16 2.53
CA PHE A 71 -15.61 -15.48 2.34
C PHE A 71 -16.09 -15.13 0.93
N ILE A 72 -17.17 -15.79 0.52
CA ILE A 72 -17.96 -15.48 -0.67
C ILE A 72 -19.43 -15.67 -0.28
N ASP A 73 -20.12 -14.55 -0.09
CA ASP A 73 -21.55 -14.55 0.21
C ASP A 73 -22.35 -14.14 -1.02
N ILE A 74 -23.50 -14.77 -1.21
CA ILE A 74 -24.44 -14.43 -2.28
C ILE A 74 -25.78 -14.16 -1.63
N ASP A 75 -26.25 -12.93 -1.75
CA ASP A 75 -27.55 -12.52 -1.25
C ASP A 75 -28.66 -13.27 -2.02
N PRO A 76 -29.57 -13.99 -1.33
CA PRO A 76 -30.53 -14.87 -1.99
C PRO A 76 -31.56 -14.11 -2.84
N GLU A 77 -31.90 -12.88 -2.47
CA GLU A 77 -32.93 -12.07 -3.13
C GLU A 77 -32.35 -11.26 -4.31
N SER A 78 -31.33 -10.44 -4.04
CA SER A 78 -30.70 -9.58 -5.03
C SER A 78 -29.71 -10.30 -5.93
N ARG A 79 -29.30 -11.52 -5.56
CA ARG A 79 -28.28 -12.35 -6.24
C ARG A 79 -26.91 -11.66 -6.36
N LYS A 80 -26.68 -10.61 -5.58
CA LYS A 80 -25.40 -9.90 -5.53
C LYS A 80 -24.41 -10.65 -4.64
N CYS A 81 -23.14 -10.57 -5.01
CA CYS A 81 -22.05 -11.23 -4.33
C CYS A 81 -21.27 -10.23 -3.47
N SER A 82 -20.92 -10.66 -2.27
CA SER A 82 -19.99 -9.99 -1.37
C SER A 82 -18.80 -10.91 -1.09
N VAL A 83 -17.59 -10.42 -1.32
CA VAL A 83 -16.35 -11.21 -1.24
C VAL A 83 -15.33 -10.48 -0.39
N GLY A 84 -14.64 -11.23 0.47
CA GLY A 84 -13.46 -10.79 1.21
C GLY A 84 -12.23 -11.60 0.81
N VAL A 85 -11.11 -10.91 0.58
CA VAL A 85 -9.83 -11.54 0.23
C VAL A 85 -8.71 -10.94 1.07
N THR A 86 -7.91 -11.82 1.65
CA THR A 86 -6.66 -11.50 2.33
C THR A 86 -5.48 -11.85 1.43
N ALA A 87 -4.48 -10.97 1.34
CA ALA A 87 -3.21 -11.26 0.69
C ALA A 87 -2.05 -10.98 1.66
N VAL A 88 -1.04 -11.84 1.69
CA VAL A 88 0.23 -11.58 2.37
C VAL A 88 1.24 -11.18 1.29
N VAL A 89 1.85 -10.01 1.46
CA VAL A 89 2.76 -9.43 0.47
C VAL A 89 4.08 -9.09 1.13
N LYS A 90 5.16 -9.58 0.54
CA LYS A 90 6.54 -9.33 0.94
C LYS A 90 7.22 -8.38 -0.04
N ILE A 91 7.77 -7.29 0.47
CA ILE A 91 8.66 -6.40 -0.27
C ILE A 91 10.09 -6.69 0.13
N THR A 92 10.96 -6.94 -0.85
CA THR A 92 12.38 -7.24 -0.63
C THR A 92 13.23 -6.23 -1.40
N LEU A 93 14.24 -5.66 -0.74
CA LEU A 93 15.21 -4.75 -1.35
C LEU A 93 16.41 -5.53 -1.91
N LYS A 94 17.24 -4.86 -2.73
CA LYS A 94 18.43 -5.46 -3.38
C LYS A 94 19.44 -6.06 -2.39
N ASP A 95 19.49 -5.55 -1.17
CA ASP A 95 20.38 -6.00 -0.10
C ASP A 95 19.82 -7.20 0.70
N GLY A 96 18.60 -7.65 0.38
CA GLY A 96 17.90 -8.72 1.07
C GLY A 96 17.02 -8.27 2.25
N THR A 97 17.06 -6.99 2.64
CA THR A 97 16.16 -6.42 3.64
C THR A 97 14.72 -6.56 3.15
N TYR A 98 13.80 -6.94 4.05
CA TYR A 98 12.40 -7.12 3.67
C TYR A 98 11.42 -6.72 4.77
N HIS A 99 10.21 -6.37 4.32
CA HIS A 99 9.03 -6.27 5.17
C HIS A 99 7.88 -7.04 4.54
N GLU A 100 7.10 -7.71 5.38
CA GLU A 100 5.90 -8.45 4.98
C GLU A 100 4.72 -7.90 5.76
N ASP A 101 3.59 -7.72 5.08
CA ASP A 101 2.36 -7.25 5.70
C ASP A 101 1.15 -7.88 5.00
N ILE A 102 0.00 -7.78 5.66
CA ILE A 102 -1.28 -8.28 5.19
C ILE A 102 -2.02 -7.15 4.48
N GLY A 103 -2.53 -7.41 3.28
CA GLY A 103 -3.48 -6.56 2.59
C GLY A 103 -4.87 -7.17 2.56
N TYR A 104 -5.89 -6.32 2.49
CA TYR A 104 -7.28 -6.75 2.41
C TYR A 104 -8.01 -6.08 1.24
N GLY A 105 -8.84 -6.85 0.55
CA GLY A 105 -9.69 -6.35 -0.51
C GLY A 105 -11.09 -6.92 -0.42
N SER A 106 -12.08 -6.09 -0.72
CA SER A 106 -13.48 -6.50 -0.69
C SER A 106 -14.18 -6.19 -2.00
N GLY A 107 -15.17 -7.01 -2.35
CA GLY A 107 -16.07 -6.79 -3.46
C GLY A 107 -17.50 -6.94 -2.98
N GLU A 108 -18.12 -5.86 -2.52
CA GLU A 108 -19.44 -5.87 -1.88
C GLU A 108 -20.55 -5.54 -2.86
N ASN A 109 -21.67 -6.28 -2.78
CA ASN A 109 -22.89 -6.01 -3.56
C ASN A 109 -22.67 -6.03 -5.09
N ILE A 110 -21.74 -6.85 -5.59
CA ILE A 110 -21.40 -6.94 -7.02
C ILE A 110 -22.19 -8.09 -7.65
N ARG A 111 -22.92 -7.83 -8.74
CA ARG A 111 -23.77 -8.84 -9.40
C ARG A 111 -22.99 -10.07 -9.90
N SER A 112 -21.79 -9.89 -10.44
CA SER A 112 -20.96 -11.01 -10.94
C SER A 112 -19.97 -11.47 -9.87
N LYS A 113 -20.05 -12.75 -9.49
CA LYS A 113 -19.07 -13.39 -8.58
C LYS A 113 -17.63 -13.24 -9.09
N GLY A 114 -17.42 -13.38 -10.41
CA GLY A 114 -16.11 -13.20 -11.03
C GLY A 114 -15.58 -11.78 -10.89
N ALA A 115 -16.44 -10.76 -11.10
CA ALA A 115 -16.05 -9.36 -10.93
C ALA A 115 -15.79 -9.01 -9.46
N ALA A 116 -16.55 -9.59 -8.53
CA ALA A 116 -16.34 -9.41 -7.09
C ALA A 116 -14.97 -9.96 -6.65
N LEU A 117 -14.64 -11.18 -7.09
CA LEU A 117 -13.34 -11.80 -6.84
C LEU A 117 -12.19 -11.03 -7.51
N ASP A 118 -12.35 -10.58 -8.76
CA ASP A 118 -11.32 -9.81 -9.47
C ASP A 118 -10.98 -8.51 -8.73
N LYS A 119 -12.01 -7.74 -8.33
CA LYS A 119 -11.83 -6.53 -7.52
C LYS A 119 -11.15 -6.84 -6.19
N ALA A 120 -11.69 -7.79 -5.42
CA ALA A 120 -11.19 -8.10 -4.08
C ALA A 120 -9.73 -8.57 -4.11
N LYS A 121 -9.35 -9.45 -5.06
CA LYS A 121 -7.96 -9.92 -5.21
C LYS A 121 -7.00 -8.80 -5.59
N LYS A 122 -7.36 -7.95 -6.56
CA LYS A 122 -6.53 -6.82 -6.98
C LYS A 122 -6.33 -5.81 -5.86
N GLU A 123 -7.39 -5.51 -5.11
CA GLU A 123 -7.34 -4.61 -3.97
C GLU A 123 -6.50 -5.17 -2.83
N ALA A 124 -6.67 -6.45 -2.47
CA ALA A 124 -5.91 -7.10 -1.41
C ALA A 124 -4.39 -7.07 -1.67
N VAL A 125 -3.97 -7.41 -2.89
CA VAL A 125 -2.55 -7.37 -3.26
C VAL A 125 -2.01 -5.93 -3.25
N THR A 126 -2.76 -4.98 -3.80
CA THR A 126 -2.34 -3.57 -3.82
C THR A 126 -2.25 -2.99 -2.41
N ASP A 127 -3.17 -3.36 -1.53
CA ASP A 127 -3.15 -2.95 -0.14
C ASP A 127 -1.96 -3.54 0.62
N GLY A 128 -1.66 -4.82 0.40
CA GLY A 128 -0.49 -5.50 0.96
C GLY A 128 0.82 -4.83 0.53
N VAL A 129 0.95 -4.45 -0.75
CA VAL A 129 2.11 -3.69 -1.25
C VAL A 129 2.28 -2.37 -0.50
N LYS A 130 1.22 -1.55 -0.42
CA LYS A 130 1.28 -0.25 0.29
C LYS A 130 1.67 -0.44 1.76
N ARG A 131 1.09 -1.44 2.42
CA ARG A 131 1.29 -1.70 3.85
C ARG A 131 2.68 -2.26 4.14
N ALA A 132 3.22 -3.10 3.28
CA ALA A 132 4.60 -3.57 3.42
C ALA A 132 5.60 -2.41 3.17
N LEU A 133 5.38 -1.59 2.12
CA LEU A 133 6.24 -0.44 1.80
C LEU A 133 6.30 0.61 2.91
N ARG A 134 5.21 0.83 3.65
CA ARG A 134 5.20 1.84 4.74
C ARG A 134 6.26 1.58 5.81
N ASN A 135 6.66 0.32 6.02
CA ASN A 135 7.62 -0.03 7.07
C ASN A 135 9.03 0.50 6.78
N PHE A 136 9.33 0.87 5.53
CA PHE A 136 10.62 1.48 5.17
C PHE A 136 10.70 2.98 5.50
N GLY A 137 9.58 3.72 5.64
CA GLY A 137 9.65 5.13 6.06
C GLY A 137 8.45 6.01 5.70
N ASN A 138 8.56 7.28 6.12
CA ASN A 138 7.51 8.30 5.97
C ASN A 138 7.10 8.52 4.53
N LEU A 139 8.07 8.61 3.62
CA LEU A 139 7.81 8.87 2.21
C LEU A 139 7.00 7.74 1.56
N LEU A 140 7.12 6.52 2.09
CA LEU A 140 6.39 5.34 1.62
C LEU A 140 5.10 5.09 2.41
N GLY A 141 4.56 6.12 3.06
CA GLY A 141 3.22 6.13 3.62
C GLY A 141 3.15 5.95 5.13
N LEU A 142 4.27 5.82 5.85
CA LEU A 142 4.25 5.75 7.32
C LEU A 142 3.64 7.00 7.95
N CYS A 143 3.88 8.18 7.37
CA CYS A 143 3.37 9.44 7.90
C CYS A 143 1.82 9.53 7.89
N LEU A 144 1.13 8.72 7.07
CA LEU A 144 -0.33 8.67 7.02
C LEU A 144 -0.96 8.06 8.29
N TYR A 145 -0.16 7.41 9.13
CA TYR A 145 -0.60 6.89 10.43
C TYR A 145 -0.52 7.95 11.55
N GLU A 146 0.10 9.10 11.28
CA GLU A 146 0.14 10.22 12.21
C GLU A 146 -1.12 11.09 12.04
N LYS A 147 -1.94 11.12 13.09
CA LYS A 147 -3.22 11.84 13.07
C LYS A 147 -3.06 13.34 12.81
N LEU A 148 -2.06 13.98 13.42
CA LEU A 148 -1.81 15.41 13.21
C LEU A 148 -1.41 15.69 11.75
N PHE A 149 -0.47 14.91 11.20
CA PHE A 149 -0.07 15.03 9.80
C PHE A 149 -1.27 14.93 8.85
N THR A 150 -2.11 13.89 9.00
CA THR A 150 -3.27 13.69 8.12
C THR A 150 -4.32 14.81 8.23
N GLN A 151 -4.43 15.48 9.37
CA GLN A 151 -5.32 16.63 9.57
C GLN A 151 -4.77 17.92 8.95
N GLU A 152 -3.45 18.07 8.91
CA GLU A 152 -2.77 19.26 8.38
C GLU A 152 -2.60 19.18 6.86
N ILE A 153 -2.11 18.05 6.34
CA ILE A 153 -1.75 17.88 4.93
C ILE A 153 -2.94 18.09 4.00
N VAL A 154 -4.14 17.73 4.43
CA VAL A 154 -5.38 17.85 3.66
C VAL A 154 -5.91 19.29 3.58
N LYS A 155 -5.33 20.22 4.36
CA LYS A 155 -5.65 21.65 4.32
C LYS A 155 -4.77 22.41 3.33
N ILE A 156 -3.65 21.83 2.90
CA ILE A 156 -2.70 22.42 1.96
C ILE A 156 -3.25 22.21 0.54
N LYS A 157 -3.36 23.30 -0.23
CA LYS A 157 -3.83 23.30 -1.62
C LYS A 157 -2.68 23.53 -2.59
#